data_AF-A0A953DVL5-F1
#
_entry.id   AF-A0A953DVL5-F1
#
_cell.length_a   1.000
_cell.length_b   1.000
_cell.length_c   1.000
_cell.angle_alpha   90.00
_cell.angle_beta   90.00
_cell.angle_gamma   90.00
#
_symmetry.space_group_name_H-M   'P 1'
#
loop_
_entity.id
_entity.type
_entity.pdbx_description
1 polymer ?
#
loop_
_entity_poly.entity_id
_entity_poly.type
_entity_poly.pdbx_seq_one_letter_code
_entity_poly.pdbx_strand_id
1 'polypeptide(L)' 'DVTVRLEYRQEKLHEHVQAQEITYHNVRGTHKTEFKVVGDDYFDDGRVIAWRCLLINNGRIVAENRSFMWE' A
#
# COMPACT_ATOMS: atom_id res chain seq x y z
N ASP A 1 -10.41 -10.91 -10.01
CA ASP A 1 -9.11 -10.21 -9.91
C ASP A 1 -8.75 -9.94 -8.48
N VAL A 2 -7.45 -10.02 -8.18
CA VAL A 2 -6.91 -9.74 -6.85
C VAL A 2 -5.97 -8.54 -6.95
N THR A 3 -6.24 -7.50 -6.17
CA THR A 3 -5.40 -6.32 -6.07
C THR A 3 -4.80 -6.27 -4.68
N VAL A 4 -3.49 -6.04 -4.62
CA VAL A 4 -2.81 -5.66 -3.38
C VAL A 4 -2.61 -4.15 -3.44
N ARG A 5 -3.06 -3.44 -2.41
CA ARG A 5 -2.92 -1.98 -2.31
C ARG A 5 -2.13 -1.63 -1.05
N LEU A 6 -1.05 -0.89 -1.22
CA LEU A 6 -0.39 -0.20 -0.12
C LEU A 6 -0.96 1.22 -0.02
N GLU A 7 -1.53 1.56 1.12
CA GLU A 7 -1.89 2.93 1.49
C GLU A 7 -0.93 3.41 2.58
N TYR A 8 -0.43 4.63 2.47
CA TYR A 8 0.63 5.12 3.34
C TYR A 8 0.60 6.64 3.52
N ARG A 9 1.12 7.10 4.65
CA ARG A 9 1.32 8.52 5.00
C ARG A 9 2.81 8.82 5.06
N GLN A 10 3.23 9.97 4.53
CA GLN A 10 4.61 10.45 4.59
C GLN A 10 4.72 11.73 5.41
N GLU A 11 5.88 11.90 6.06
CA GLU A 11 6.15 12.94 7.05
C GLU A 11 5.77 14.36 6.61
N LYS A 12 6.01 14.72 5.34
CA LYS A 12 5.78 16.08 4.85
C LYS A 12 4.40 16.27 4.22
N LEU A 13 3.65 15.18 4.02
CA LEU A 13 2.32 15.19 3.40
C LEU A 13 1.17 15.32 4.41
N HIS A 14 1.48 15.46 5.70
CA HIS A 14 0.49 15.66 6.76
C HIS A 14 -0.57 14.54 6.79
N GLU A 15 -1.85 14.88 6.62
CA GLU A 15 -2.96 13.92 6.64
C GLU A 15 -3.22 13.22 5.29
N HIS A 16 -2.46 13.58 4.25
CA HIS A 16 -2.66 13.02 2.92
C HIS A 16 -2.21 11.54 2.87
N VAL A 17 -3.06 10.71 2.27
CA VAL A 17 -2.82 9.27 2.07
C VAL A 17 -2.47 9.02 0.62
N GLN A 18 -1.29 8.47 0.39
CA GLN A 18 -0.83 7.97 -0.90
C GLN A 18 -1.23 6.50 -1.08
N ALA A 19 -1.32 6.05 -2.33
CA ALA A 19 -1.62 4.66 -2.65
C ALA A 19 -0.76 4.12 -3.81
N GLN A 20 -0.27 2.89 -3.67
CA GLN A 20 0.29 2.09 -4.76
C GLN A 20 -0.50 0.78 -4.87
N GLU A 21 -0.77 0.34 -6.11
CA GLU A 21 -1.58 -0.86 -6.37
C GLU A 21 -0.92 -1.78 -7.39
N ILE A 22 -1.01 -3.09 -7.14
CA ILE A 22 -0.65 -4.12 -8.11
C ILE A 22 -1.84 -5.07 -8.22
N THR A 23 -2.32 -5.28 -9.45
CA THR A 23 -3.44 -6.19 -9.74
C THR A 23 -2.94 -7.44 -10.46
N TYR A 24 -3.37 -8.60 -9.97
CA TYR A 24 -3.14 -9.90 -10.57
C TYR A 24 -4.46 -10.45 -11.12
N HIS A 25 -4.49 -10.64 -12.44
CA HIS A 25 -5.59 -11.30 -13.13
C HIS A 25 -5.38 -12.82 -13.15
N ASN A 26 -6.47 -13.58 -13.02
CA ASN A 26 -6.45 -15.06 -13.10
C ASN A 26 -5.41 -15.74 -12.19
N VAL A 27 -5.16 -15.15 -11.01
CA VAL A 27 -4.12 -15.58 -10.07
C VAL A 27 -4.35 -17.02 -9.59
N ARG A 28 -3.27 -17.81 -9.49
CA ARG A 28 -3.28 -19.19 -8.96
C ARG A 28 -2.06 -19.40 -8.08
N GLY A 29 -2.22 -20.09 -6.96
CA GLY A 29 -1.12 -20.36 -6.03
C GLY A 29 -0.68 -19.12 -5.25
N THR A 30 0.60 -19.06 -4.89
CA THR A 30 1.17 -18.02 -4.02
C THR A 30 1.92 -16.98 -4.84
N HIS A 31 1.65 -15.70 -4.56
CA HIS A 31 2.36 -14.57 -5.15
C HIS A 31 2.98 -13.70 -4.05
N LYS A 32 4.15 -13.14 -4.35
CA LYS A 32 4.79 -12.13 -3.51
C LYS A 32 4.69 -10.77 -4.20
N THR A 33 4.22 -9.77 -3.45
CA THR A 33 4.13 -8.38 -3.90
C THR A 33 5.08 -7.54 -3.06
N GLU A 34 5.77 -6.60 -3.70
CA GLU A 34 6.69 -5.67 -3.05
C GLU A 34 6.38 -4.26 -3.54
N PHE A 35 6.27 -3.32 -2.60
CA PHE A 35 6.08 -1.89 -2.87
C PHE A 35 7.32 -1.13 -2.41
N LYS A 36 7.64 -0.04 -3.08
CA LYS A 36 8.81 0.80 -2.78
C LYS A 36 8.43 2.27 -2.83
N VAL A 37 8.83 3.01 -1.81
CA VAL A 37 8.78 4.48 -1.76
C VAL A 37 10.23 4.94 -1.73
N VAL A 38 10.74 5.35 -2.89
CA VAL A 38 12.17 5.62 -3.15
C VAL A 38 12.31 6.77 -4.12
N GLY A 39 13.52 7.33 -4.25
CA GLY A 39 13.78 8.42 -5.19
C GLY A 39 13.09 9.71 -4.75
N ASP A 40 12.63 10.49 -5.72
CA ASP A 40 12.08 11.83 -5.50
C ASP A 40 10.90 11.79 -4.53
N ASP A 41 9.97 10.82 -4.66
CA ASP A 41 8.86 10.61 -3.71
C ASP A 41 9.34 10.49 -2.25
N TYR A 42 10.48 9.83 -2.01
CA TYR A 42 11.02 9.70 -0.66
C TYR A 42 11.73 10.97 -0.20
N PHE A 43 12.49 11.62 -1.10
CA PHE A 43 13.26 12.82 -0.75
C PHE A 43 12.36 14.04 -0.55
N ASP A 44 11.35 14.20 -1.40
CA ASP A 44 10.46 15.34 -1.42
C ASP A 44 9.39 15.22 -0.34
N ASP A 45 8.74 14.05 -0.20
CA ASP A 45 7.62 13.85 0.73
C ASP A 45 8.01 13.24 2.08
N GLY A 46 9.26 12.77 2.19
CA GLY A 46 9.85 12.24 3.41
C GLY A 46 9.55 10.76 3.65
N ARG A 47 9.95 10.25 4.81
CA ARG A 47 9.80 8.82 5.14
C ARG A 47 8.33 8.45 5.35
N VAL A 48 8.00 7.18 5.09
CA VAL A 48 6.71 6.59 5.47
C VAL A 48 6.61 6.54 6.99
N ILE A 49 5.54 7.11 7.55
CA ILE A 49 5.31 7.18 9.01
C ILE A 49 4.17 6.27 9.48
N ALA A 50 3.25 5.90 8.60
CA ALA A 50 2.19 4.94 8.85
C ALA A 50 1.76 4.29 7.52
N TRP A 51 1.36 3.02 7.57
CA TRP A 51 0.86 2.29 6.39
C TRP A 51 -0.20 1.25 6.74
N ARG A 52 -1.06 0.94 5.77
CA ARG A 52 -1.84 -0.31 5.69
C ARG A 52 -1.72 -0.94 4.31
N CYS A 53 -1.72 -2.27 4.28
CA CYS A 53 -1.71 -3.10 3.09
C CYS A 53 -3.03 -3.85 3.02
N LEU A 54 -3.75 -3.69 1.92
CA LEU A 54 -5.08 -4.24 1.68
C LEU A 54 -5.01 -5.33 0.62
N LEU A 55 -5.68 -6.45 0.89
CA LEU A 55 -6.00 -7.44 -0.12
C LEU A 55 -7.43 -7.21 -0.60
N ILE A 56 -7.59 -6.90 -1.88
CA ILE A 56 -8.88 -6.61 -2.50
C ILE A 56 -9.19 -7.70 -3.51
N ASN A 57 -10.34 -8.37 -3.36
CA ASN A 57 -10.82 -9.38 -4.30
C ASN A 57 -12.15 -8.93 -4.89
N ASN A 58 -12.19 -8.74 -6.21
CA ASN A 58 -13.37 -8.27 -6.94
C ASN A 58 -14.00 -7.01 -6.32
N GLY A 59 -13.16 -6.01 -6.00
CA GLY A 59 -13.58 -4.73 -5.42
C GLY A 59 -13.87 -4.75 -3.92
N ARG A 60 -13.81 -5.91 -3.25
CA ARG A 60 -14.02 -6.04 -1.80
C ARG A 60 -12.71 -6.23 -1.06
N ILE A 61 -12.47 -5.45 0.00
CA ILE A 61 -11.37 -5.70 0.93
C ILE A 61 -11.66 -7.01 1.68
N VAL A 62 -10.76 -7.98 1.56
CA VAL A 62 -10.88 -9.31 2.18
C VAL A 62 -9.82 -9.57 3.24
N ALA A 63 -8.74 -8.79 3.27
CA ALA A 63 -7.75 -8.80 4.35
C ALA A 63 -7.03 -7.45 4.46
N GLU A 64 -6.50 -7.18 5.65
CA GLU A 64 -5.71 -5.98 5.97
C GLU A 64 -4.53 -6.39 6.86
N ASN A 65 -3.38 -5.76 6.62
CA ASN A 65 -2.26 -5.70 7.55
C ASN A 65 -1.83 -4.24 7.67
N ARG A 66 -1.42 -3.77 8.85
CA ARG A 66 -1.09 -2.36 9.05
C ARG A 66 0.00 -2.15 10.07
N SER A 67 0.68 -1.02 9.96
CA SER A 67 1.57 -0.50 11.00
C SER A 67 0.78 -0.13 12.25
N PHE A 68 1.45 -0.11 13.40
CA PHE A 68 0.85 0.34 14.66
C PHE A 68 0.34 1.79 14.60
N MET A 69 1.07 2.68 13.92
CA MET A 69 0.72 4.10 13.77
C MET A 69 -0.45 4.36 12.82
N TRP A 70 -1.00 3.32 12.19
CA TRP A 70 -2.16 3.43 11.31
C TRP A 70 -3.45 3.26 12.12
N GLU A 71 -3.97 4.40 12.59
CA GLU A 71 -5.30 4.57 13.18
C GLU A 71 -6.27 5.26 12.19
#